data_AF-A0A4Y1REG9-F1
#
_entry.id   AF-A0A4Y1REG9-F1
#
_cell.length_a   1.000
_cell.length_b   1.000
_cell.length_c   1.000
_cell.angle_alpha   90.00
_cell.angle_beta   90.00
_cell.angle_gamma   90.00
#
_symmetry.space_group_name_H-M   'P 1'
#
loop_
_entity.id
_entity.type
_entity.pdbx_description
1 polymer ?
#
loop_
_entity_poly.entity_id
_entity_poly.type
_entity_poly.pdbx_seq_one_letter_code
_entity_poly.pdbx_strand_id
1 'polypeptide(L)'
;MSKVENQEGVINFDEILRETDSFMVARGDLGMEIPVEKIFLAQKMMIYKCNLVGKPVVTATQMLESMIKSPRPTRAEATDVANAVLDGTDCVMLSGESAAGSYPELAVKIMARICIEAESSLDYGAIFKEMIKSTPLPMSPLESLASSAVRTANKARAKLIVVLTRGGSTAKLVAKYRPAVPILSVVVPVLTTDSFDWSCSDETRQGIA
;
A
#
# COMPACT_ATOMS: atom_id res chain seq x y z
N MET A 1 4.23 -12.57 -2.00
CA MET A 1 2.86 -12.02 -1.96
C MET A 1 1.90 -13.15 -2.25
N SER A 2 0.92 -13.39 -1.38
CA SER A 2 -0.13 -14.40 -1.62
C SER A 2 -1.35 -13.75 -2.25
N LYS A 3 -1.90 -14.39 -3.28
CA LYS A 3 -3.08 -13.94 -3.99
C LYS A 3 -4.29 -14.73 -3.49
N VAL A 4 -5.27 -14.05 -2.90
CA VAL A 4 -6.51 -14.69 -2.44
C VAL A 4 -7.56 -14.56 -3.54
N GLU A 5 -7.84 -15.70 -4.17
CA GLU A 5 -8.62 -15.77 -5.41
C GLU A 5 -9.79 -16.75 -5.35
N ASN A 6 -9.96 -17.49 -4.24
CA ASN A 6 -11.02 -18.47 -4.09
C ASN A 6 -11.61 -18.53 -2.67
N GLN A 7 -12.70 -19.27 -2.51
CA GLN A 7 -13.41 -19.40 -1.24
C GLN A 7 -12.54 -20.01 -0.13
N GLU A 8 -11.68 -20.97 -0.45
CA GLU A 8 -10.79 -21.63 0.52
C GLU A 8 -9.73 -20.67 1.05
N GLY A 9 -9.15 -19.83 0.18
CA GLY A 9 -8.21 -18.78 0.58
C GLY A 9 -8.84 -17.72 1.49
N VAL A 10 -10.14 -17.40 1.29
CA VAL A 10 -10.88 -16.50 2.20
C VAL A 10 -11.12 -17.17 3.56
N ILE A 11 -11.46 -18.46 3.58
CA ILE A 11 -11.70 -19.22 4.84
C ILE A 11 -10.41 -19.32 5.66
N ASN A 12 -9.30 -19.66 5.01
CA ASN A 12 -8.01 -19.88 5.67
C ASN A 12 -7.16 -18.60 5.78
N PHE A 13 -7.76 -17.43 5.57
CA PHE A 13 -7.03 -16.17 5.42
C PHE A 13 -6.09 -15.86 6.60
N ASP A 14 -6.51 -16.13 7.84
CA ASP A 14 -5.69 -15.87 9.03
C ASP A 14 -4.43 -16.72 9.11
N GLU A 15 -4.47 -17.94 8.57
CA GLU A 15 -3.30 -18.83 8.52
C GLU A 15 -2.33 -18.35 7.44
N ILE A 16 -2.85 -18.05 6.25
CA ILE A 16 -2.06 -17.51 5.14
C ILE A 16 -1.44 -16.17 5.57
N LEU A 17 -2.20 -15.32 6.28
CA LEU A 17 -1.77 -14.02 6.77
C LEU A 17 -0.57 -14.11 7.70
N ARG A 18 -0.44 -15.18 8.48
CA ARG A 18 0.72 -15.37 9.35
C ARG A 18 1.99 -15.67 8.56
N GLU A 19 1.91 -16.50 7.53
CA GLU A 19 3.07 -17.01 6.78
C GLU A 19 3.52 -16.11 5.61
N THR A 20 2.67 -15.18 5.19
CA THR A 20 2.91 -14.39 3.97
C THR A 20 3.45 -12.99 4.25
N ASP A 21 4.34 -12.44 3.41
CA ASP A 21 4.83 -11.05 3.57
C ASP A 21 3.84 -9.95 3.17
N SER A 22 2.97 -10.23 2.19
CA SER A 22 1.99 -9.28 1.64
C SER A 22 0.84 -9.99 0.91
N PHE A 23 -0.31 -9.33 0.78
CA PHE A 23 -1.52 -9.88 0.17
C PHE A 23 -1.96 -9.14 -1.08
N MET A 24 -2.67 -9.87 -1.94
CA MET A 24 -3.46 -9.30 -3.02
C MET A 24 -4.88 -9.86 -2.95
N VAL A 25 -5.85 -8.94 -2.98
CA VAL A 25 -7.27 -9.26 -3.16
C VAL A 25 -7.54 -9.31 -4.66
N ALA A 26 -7.60 -10.51 -5.24
CA ALA A 26 -7.81 -10.71 -6.68
C ALA A 26 -9.29 -10.86 -7.00
N ARG A 27 -9.97 -9.73 -7.22
CA ARG A 27 -11.44 -9.67 -7.31
C ARG A 27 -12.02 -10.34 -8.56
N GLY A 28 -11.28 -10.35 -9.67
CA GLY A 28 -11.67 -11.01 -10.90
C GLY A 28 -11.84 -12.51 -10.71
N ASP A 29 -10.80 -13.18 -10.20
CA ASP A 29 -10.83 -14.61 -9.91
C ASP A 29 -11.79 -14.92 -8.75
N LEU A 30 -11.70 -14.15 -7.65
CA LEU A 30 -12.55 -14.35 -6.47
C LEU A 30 -14.05 -14.19 -6.78
N GLY A 31 -14.42 -13.28 -7.69
CA GLY A 31 -15.80 -13.08 -8.10
C GLY A 31 -16.41 -14.22 -8.91
N MET A 32 -15.59 -15.16 -9.38
CA MET A 32 -16.05 -16.42 -9.99
C MET A 32 -16.29 -17.51 -8.94
N GLU A 33 -15.65 -17.40 -7.78
CA GLU A 33 -15.60 -18.44 -6.74
C GLU A 33 -16.60 -18.19 -5.60
N ILE A 34 -16.97 -16.94 -5.34
CA ILE A 34 -17.93 -16.57 -4.28
C ILE A 34 -19.07 -15.73 -4.85
N PRO A 35 -20.26 -15.69 -4.20
CA PRO A 35 -21.35 -14.82 -4.63
C PRO A 35 -20.90 -13.36 -4.76
N VAL A 36 -21.26 -12.71 -5.87
CA VAL A 36 -20.78 -11.37 -6.23
C VAL A 36 -21.09 -10.32 -5.16
N GLU A 37 -22.24 -10.45 -4.50
CA GLU A 37 -22.67 -9.59 -3.39
C GLU A 37 -21.85 -9.79 -2.11
N LYS A 38 -20.95 -10.79 -2.05
CA LYS A 38 -20.05 -11.03 -0.91
C LYS A 38 -18.61 -10.58 -1.15
N ILE A 39 -18.24 -10.21 -2.38
CA ILE A 39 -16.87 -9.81 -2.74
C ILE A 39 -16.41 -8.63 -1.88
N PHE A 40 -17.27 -7.62 -1.70
CA PHE A 40 -16.92 -6.44 -0.91
C PHE A 40 -16.66 -6.78 0.57
N LEU A 41 -17.37 -7.77 1.13
CA LEU A 41 -17.15 -8.23 2.51
C LEU A 41 -15.78 -8.87 2.65
N ALA A 42 -15.41 -9.75 1.70
CA ALA A 42 -14.10 -10.39 1.68
C ALA A 42 -12.98 -9.37 1.53
N GLN A 43 -13.09 -8.41 0.60
CA GLN A 43 -12.13 -7.33 0.42
C GLN A 43 -11.91 -6.53 1.71
N LYS A 44 -13.00 -6.00 2.31
CA LYS A 44 -12.91 -5.18 3.53
C LYS A 44 -12.29 -5.96 4.69
N MET A 45 -12.69 -7.22 4.86
CA MET A 45 -12.15 -8.10 5.91
C MET A 45 -10.64 -8.32 5.72
N MET A 46 -10.19 -8.64 4.50
CA MET A 46 -8.79 -8.90 4.21
C MET A 46 -7.92 -7.65 4.40
N ILE A 47 -8.36 -6.50 3.88
CA ILE A 47 -7.64 -5.23 4.03
C ILE A 47 -7.54 -4.85 5.50
N TYR A 48 -8.64 -4.92 6.25
CA TYR A 48 -8.67 -4.61 7.67
C TYR A 48 -7.66 -5.47 8.46
N LYS A 49 -7.68 -6.78 8.26
CA LYS A 49 -6.76 -7.70 8.95
C LYS A 49 -5.29 -7.47 8.55
N CYS A 50 -5.01 -7.18 7.28
CA CYS A 50 -3.67 -6.82 6.81
C CYS A 50 -3.15 -5.55 7.50
N ASN A 51 -4.00 -4.52 7.61
CA ASN A 51 -3.70 -3.28 8.31
C ASN A 51 -3.34 -3.54 9.78
N LEU A 52 -4.16 -4.34 10.49
CA LEU A 52 -3.92 -4.67 11.91
C LEU A 52 -2.55 -5.29 12.17
N VAL A 53 -2.11 -6.21 11.31
CA VAL A 53 -0.81 -6.88 11.46
C VAL A 53 0.34 -6.12 10.81
N GLY A 54 0.05 -5.05 10.06
CA GLY A 54 1.04 -4.24 9.35
C GLY A 54 1.66 -4.93 8.14
N LYS A 55 0.90 -5.82 7.47
CA LYS A 55 1.33 -6.49 6.24
C LYS A 55 0.70 -5.80 5.03
N PRO A 56 1.47 -5.47 3.97
CA PRO A 56 0.93 -4.76 2.82
C PRO A 56 -0.19 -5.53 2.11
N VAL A 57 -1.23 -4.82 1.69
CA VAL A 57 -2.34 -5.38 0.90
C VAL A 57 -2.56 -4.60 -0.39
N VAL A 58 -2.80 -5.33 -1.48
CA VAL A 58 -3.08 -4.79 -2.80
C VAL A 58 -4.52 -5.10 -3.19
N THR A 59 -5.28 -4.09 -3.59
CA THR A 59 -6.58 -4.29 -4.24
C THR A 59 -6.37 -4.37 -5.75
N ALA A 60 -6.76 -5.50 -6.35
CA ALA A 60 -6.47 -5.80 -7.74
C ALA A 60 -7.71 -6.10 -8.57
N THR A 61 -7.56 -5.90 -9.90
CA THR A 61 -8.51 -6.19 -10.99
C THR A 61 -9.77 -5.32 -11.02
N GLN A 62 -10.24 -5.02 -12.23
CA GLN A 62 -11.48 -4.29 -12.50
C GLN A 62 -11.59 -2.92 -11.79
N MET A 63 -10.46 -2.24 -11.59
CA MET A 63 -10.45 -0.94 -10.91
C MET A 63 -10.84 0.19 -11.88
N LEU A 64 -10.36 0.16 -13.13
CA LEU A 64 -10.70 1.12 -14.18
C LEU A 64 -10.93 0.41 -15.53
N GLU A 65 -11.52 -0.79 -15.52
CA GLU A 65 -11.65 -1.72 -16.66
C GLU A 65 -12.14 -1.05 -17.97
N SER A 66 -13.15 -0.18 -17.88
CA SER A 66 -13.71 0.53 -19.04
C SER A 66 -12.66 1.37 -19.77
N MET A 67 -11.59 1.77 -19.08
CA MET A 67 -10.49 2.55 -19.65
C MET A 67 -9.61 1.78 -20.63
N ILE A 68 -9.79 0.47 -20.77
CA ILE A 68 -9.18 -0.30 -21.87
C ILE A 68 -9.64 0.26 -23.23
N LYS A 69 -10.91 0.68 -23.32
CA LYS A 69 -11.54 1.16 -24.57
C LYS A 69 -12.03 2.61 -24.49
N SER A 70 -12.10 3.19 -23.30
CA SER A 70 -12.61 4.54 -23.05
C SER A 70 -11.53 5.47 -22.46
N PRO A 71 -11.47 6.75 -22.83
CA PRO A 71 -10.55 7.69 -22.20
C PRO A 71 -10.99 8.12 -20.79
N ARG A 72 -12.17 7.68 -20.31
CA ARG A 72 -12.70 8.01 -18.98
C ARG A 72 -13.29 6.78 -18.31
N PRO A 73 -13.08 6.59 -17.00
CA PRO A 73 -13.74 5.53 -16.26
C PRO A 73 -15.20 5.89 -16.03
N THR A 74 -15.97 4.88 -15.64
CA THR A 74 -17.30 5.05 -15.10
C THR A 74 -17.25 5.66 -13.69
N ARG A 75 -18.39 6.19 -13.22
CA ARG A 75 -18.52 6.68 -11.84
C ARG A 75 -18.34 5.56 -10.81
N ALA A 76 -18.78 4.35 -11.15
CA ALA A 76 -18.65 3.18 -10.29
C ALA A 76 -17.18 2.80 -10.09
N GLU A 77 -16.40 2.71 -11.16
CA GLU A 77 -14.95 2.44 -11.12
C GLU A 77 -14.19 3.51 -10.32
N ALA A 78 -14.48 4.80 -10.56
CA ALA A 78 -13.83 5.86 -9.80
C ALA A 78 -14.14 5.78 -8.29
N THR A 79 -15.39 5.45 -7.95
CA THR A 79 -15.83 5.28 -6.56
C THR A 79 -15.25 4.01 -5.93
N ASP A 80 -15.06 2.94 -6.70
CA ASP A 80 -14.48 1.69 -6.25
C ASP A 80 -12.99 1.86 -5.88
N VAL A 81 -12.22 2.53 -6.74
CA VAL A 81 -10.83 2.93 -6.43
C VAL A 81 -10.78 3.75 -5.14
N ALA A 82 -11.61 4.77 -5.02
CA ALA A 82 -11.65 5.63 -3.83
C ALA A 82 -11.95 4.81 -2.57
N ASN A 83 -12.96 3.93 -2.61
CA ASN A 83 -13.31 3.11 -1.46
C ASN A 83 -12.22 2.09 -1.09
N ALA A 84 -11.48 1.54 -2.05
CA ALA A 84 -10.35 0.67 -1.74
C ALA A 84 -9.25 1.40 -0.95
N VAL A 85 -8.99 2.67 -1.29
CA VAL A 85 -8.07 3.55 -0.54
C VAL A 85 -8.65 3.86 0.85
N LEU A 86 -9.94 4.18 0.94
CA LEU A 86 -10.61 4.46 2.22
C LEU A 86 -10.67 3.25 3.16
N ASP A 87 -10.78 2.04 2.59
CA ASP A 87 -10.66 0.79 3.34
C ASP A 87 -9.24 0.57 3.89
N GLY A 88 -8.26 1.30 3.36
CA GLY A 88 -6.87 1.29 3.79
C GLY A 88 -6.01 0.30 3.01
N THR A 89 -6.28 0.10 1.72
CA THR A 89 -5.37 -0.66 0.85
C THR A 89 -4.02 0.06 0.71
N ASP A 90 -2.91 -0.68 0.68
CA ASP A 90 -1.58 -0.08 0.49
C ASP A 90 -1.30 0.25 -0.97
N CYS A 91 -1.85 -0.56 -1.88
CA CYS A 91 -1.68 -0.39 -3.32
C CYS A 91 -2.98 -0.70 -4.07
N VAL A 92 -3.19 0.04 -5.16
CA VAL A 92 -4.18 -0.28 -6.18
C VAL A 92 -3.46 -0.75 -7.44
N MET A 93 -4.04 -1.73 -8.15
CA MET A 93 -3.42 -2.33 -9.32
C MET A 93 -4.26 -2.11 -10.58
N LEU A 94 -3.59 -1.70 -11.67
CA LEU A 94 -4.13 -1.76 -13.03
C LEU A 94 -3.70 -3.08 -13.68
N SER A 95 -4.59 -3.66 -14.47
CA SER A 95 -4.38 -4.93 -15.17
C SER A 95 -4.41 -4.68 -16.68
N GLY A 96 -5.53 -4.97 -17.34
CA GLY A 96 -5.68 -4.77 -18.79
C GLY A 96 -5.56 -3.31 -19.20
N GLU A 97 -5.93 -2.38 -18.31
CA GLU A 97 -5.92 -0.93 -18.56
C GLU A 97 -4.53 -0.41 -18.95
N SER A 98 -3.49 -0.88 -18.27
CA SER A 98 -2.10 -0.49 -18.55
C SER A 98 -1.37 -1.47 -19.47
N ALA A 99 -1.72 -2.76 -19.43
CA ALA A 99 -1.02 -3.79 -20.20
C ALA A 99 -1.40 -3.80 -21.69
N ALA A 100 -2.68 -3.61 -22.01
CA ALA A 100 -3.20 -3.71 -23.38
C ALA A 100 -4.32 -2.68 -23.68
N GLY A 101 -4.51 -1.69 -22.82
CA GLY A 101 -5.52 -0.65 -22.98
C GLY A 101 -5.12 0.40 -24.01
N SER A 102 -6.13 1.09 -24.55
CA SER A 102 -5.93 2.20 -25.50
C SER A 102 -5.45 3.49 -24.82
N TYR A 103 -5.55 3.57 -23.48
CA TYR A 103 -5.27 4.78 -22.70
C TYR A 103 -4.42 4.50 -21.43
N PRO A 104 -3.28 3.79 -21.51
CA PRO A 104 -2.54 3.30 -20.35
C PRO A 104 -2.00 4.43 -19.46
N GLU A 105 -1.43 5.48 -20.04
CA GLU A 105 -0.93 6.64 -19.31
C GLU A 105 -2.07 7.40 -18.59
N LEU A 106 -3.22 7.54 -19.27
CA LEU A 106 -4.36 8.25 -18.72
C LEU A 106 -5.01 7.46 -17.58
N ALA A 107 -5.05 6.13 -17.66
CA ALA A 107 -5.51 5.26 -16.58
C ALA A 107 -4.68 5.46 -15.31
N VAL A 108 -3.34 5.47 -15.43
CA VAL A 108 -2.44 5.74 -14.29
C VAL A 108 -2.67 7.15 -13.70
N LYS A 109 -2.77 8.18 -14.55
CA LYS A 109 -3.03 9.56 -14.09
C LYS A 109 -4.38 9.71 -13.38
N ILE A 110 -5.42 9.04 -13.88
CA ILE A 110 -6.75 9.07 -13.26
C ILE A 110 -6.74 8.32 -11.93
N MET A 111 -6.16 7.11 -11.90
CA MET A 111 -5.99 6.33 -10.66
C MET A 111 -5.29 7.16 -9.57
N ALA A 112 -4.17 7.79 -9.91
CA ALA A 112 -3.40 8.62 -8.98
C ALA A 112 -4.23 9.80 -8.43
N ARG A 113 -5.01 10.49 -9.28
CA ARG A 113 -5.88 11.60 -8.84
C ARG A 113 -6.96 11.13 -7.88
N ILE A 114 -7.55 9.95 -8.13
CA ILE A 114 -8.57 9.37 -7.23
C ILE A 114 -7.94 9.01 -5.88
N CYS A 115 -6.75 8.39 -5.87
CA CYS A 115 -6.04 8.07 -4.64
C CYS A 115 -5.74 9.31 -3.81
N ILE A 116 -5.21 10.38 -4.43
CA ILE A 116 -4.92 11.66 -3.75
C ILE A 116 -6.19 12.25 -3.13
N GLU A 117 -7.30 12.26 -3.87
CA GLU A 117 -8.57 12.79 -3.37
C GLU A 117 -9.09 11.95 -2.19
N ALA A 118 -9.06 10.63 -2.30
CA ALA A 118 -9.49 9.73 -1.24
C ALA A 118 -8.62 9.88 0.04
N GLU A 119 -7.30 9.91 -0.10
CA GLU A 119 -6.35 10.13 1.00
C GLU A 119 -6.61 11.46 1.73
N SER A 120 -6.97 12.52 0.99
CA SER A 120 -7.28 13.84 1.57
C SER A 120 -8.50 13.85 2.49
N SER A 121 -9.39 12.88 2.34
CA SER A 121 -10.62 12.75 3.14
C SER A 121 -10.47 11.90 4.41
N LEU A 122 -9.32 11.25 4.61
CA LEU A 122 -9.08 10.36 5.74
C LEU A 122 -8.88 11.13 7.05
N ASP A 123 -9.56 10.69 8.13
CA ASP A 123 -9.21 11.08 9.49
C ASP A 123 -8.06 10.21 10.01
N TYR A 124 -6.83 10.60 9.66
CA TYR A 124 -5.61 9.94 10.14
C TYR A 124 -5.49 9.90 11.66
N GLY A 125 -6.12 10.84 12.38
CA GLY A 125 -6.14 10.86 13.84
C GLY A 125 -7.00 9.73 14.42
N ALA A 126 -8.17 9.50 13.84
CA ALA A 126 -9.03 8.37 14.19
C ALA A 126 -8.39 7.02 13.80
N ILE A 127 -7.83 6.92 12.59
CA ILE A 127 -7.15 5.71 12.11
C ILE A 127 -5.99 5.34 13.05
N PHE A 128 -5.13 6.31 13.40
CA PHE A 128 -4.03 6.07 14.33
C PHE A 128 -4.50 5.54 15.69
N LYS A 129 -5.58 6.11 16.26
CA LYS A 129 -6.13 5.67 17.55
C LYS A 129 -6.64 4.24 17.48
N GLU A 130 -7.33 3.87 16.40
CA GLU A 130 -7.84 2.51 16.22
C GLU A 130 -6.68 1.50 16.07
N MET A 131 -5.65 1.85 15.30
CA MET A 131 -4.45 1.03 15.16
C MET A 131 -3.74 0.79 16.50
N ILE A 132 -3.62 1.83 17.34
CA ILE A 132 -3.04 1.70 18.68
C ILE A 132 -3.89 0.79 19.57
N LYS A 133 -5.21 0.98 19.56
CA LYS A 133 -6.15 0.19 20.36
C LYS A 133 -6.11 -1.30 20.02
N SER A 134 -5.92 -1.61 18.74
CA SER A 134 -5.89 -2.99 18.23
C SER A 134 -4.50 -3.64 18.26
N THR A 135 -3.45 -2.91 18.65
CA THR A 135 -2.09 -3.47 18.77
C THR A 135 -1.92 -4.17 20.12
N PRO A 136 -1.46 -5.44 20.17
CA PRO A 136 -1.19 -6.15 21.41
C PRO A 136 -0.12 -5.48 22.29
N LEU A 137 -0.25 -5.62 23.61
CA LEU A 137 0.72 -5.16 24.60
C LEU A 137 1.34 -6.36 25.37
N PRO A 138 2.63 -6.31 25.74
CA PRO A 138 3.59 -5.24 25.46
C PRO A 138 4.04 -5.24 23.99
N MET A 139 4.27 -4.05 23.43
CA MET A 139 4.87 -3.91 22.09
C MET A 139 6.38 -4.20 22.13
N SER A 140 6.93 -4.58 20.98
CA SER A 140 8.39 -4.60 20.82
C SER A 140 9.00 -3.19 20.95
N PRO A 141 10.29 -3.04 21.26
CA PRO A 141 10.93 -1.71 21.31
C PRO A 141 10.82 -0.94 19.99
N LEU A 142 10.96 -1.61 18.84
CA LEU A 142 10.86 -0.97 17.52
C LEU A 142 9.43 -0.51 17.21
N GLU A 143 8.43 -1.31 17.55
CA GLU A 143 7.03 -0.95 17.35
C GLU A 143 6.58 0.18 18.30
N SER A 144 7.06 0.16 19.55
CA SER A 144 6.87 1.25 20.52
C SER A 144 7.48 2.57 20.02
N LEU A 145 8.66 2.50 19.40
CA LEU A 145 9.31 3.66 18.81
C LEU A 145 8.53 4.17 17.58
N ALA A 146 8.12 3.27 16.69
CA ALA A 146 7.38 3.62 15.48
C ALA A 146 6.03 4.30 15.78
N SER A 147 5.23 3.73 16.69
CA SER A 147 3.97 4.33 17.14
C SER A 147 4.18 5.69 17.80
N SER A 148 5.23 5.83 18.62
CA SER A 148 5.59 7.10 19.27
C SER A 148 6.04 8.16 18.27
N ALA A 149 6.76 7.77 17.21
CA ALA A 149 7.17 8.67 16.14
C ALA A 149 5.96 9.24 15.38
N VAL A 150 5.00 8.40 15.01
CA VAL A 150 3.75 8.84 14.36
C VAL A 150 2.93 9.74 15.29
N ARG A 151 2.80 9.37 16.57
CA ARG A 151 2.12 10.22 17.57
C ARG A 151 2.77 11.59 17.69
N THR A 152 4.10 11.64 17.70
CA THR A 152 4.88 12.88 17.81
C THR A 152 4.74 13.72 16.56
N ALA A 153 4.80 13.11 15.37
CA ALA A 153 4.59 13.79 14.10
C ALA A 153 3.20 14.45 14.03
N ASN A 154 2.16 13.75 14.46
CA ASN A 154 0.80 14.28 14.52
C ASN A 154 0.68 15.47 15.49
N LYS A 155 1.25 15.35 16.70
CA LYS A 155 1.21 16.43 17.70
C LYS A 155 2.04 17.65 17.31
N ALA A 156 3.22 17.43 16.74
CA ALA A 156 4.12 18.49 16.30
C ALA A 156 3.72 19.09 14.95
N ARG A 157 2.69 18.54 14.29
CA ARG A 157 2.29 18.91 12.92
C ARG A 157 3.48 18.87 11.95
N ALA A 158 4.28 17.81 12.08
CA ALA A 158 5.43 17.57 11.20
C ALA A 158 4.98 17.51 9.73
N LYS A 159 5.92 17.66 8.80
CA LYS A 159 5.67 17.54 7.36
C LYS A 159 6.25 16.26 6.75
N LEU A 160 7.09 15.55 7.50
CA LEU A 160 7.81 14.37 7.05
C LEU A 160 8.22 13.53 8.27
N ILE A 161 8.23 12.21 8.13
CA ILE A 161 8.92 11.31 9.06
C ILE A 161 10.12 10.71 8.31
N VAL A 162 11.32 10.91 8.85
CA VAL A 162 12.54 10.31 8.30
C VAL A 162 12.87 9.05 9.09
N VAL A 163 13.03 7.92 8.40
CA VAL A 163 13.34 6.63 8.99
C VAL A 163 14.65 6.12 8.43
N LEU A 164 15.68 6.05 9.27
CA LEU A 164 16.92 5.36 8.96
C LEU A 164 16.71 3.86 9.17
N THR A 165 16.93 3.06 8.13
CA THR A 165 16.70 1.62 8.21
C THR A 165 17.71 0.84 7.37
N ARG A 166 17.96 -0.41 7.76
CA ARG A 166 18.82 -1.32 6.98
C ARG A 166 17.99 -2.19 6.02
N GLY A 167 16.93 -2.81 6.54
CA GLY A 167 16.07 -3.74 5.78
C GLY A 167 14.62 -3.28 5.62
N GLY A 168 14.28 -2.03 5.95
CA GLY A 168 12.95 -1.48 5.79
C GLY A 168 11.93 -1.83 6.87
N SER A 169 12.25 -2.74 7.81
CA SER A 169 11.33 -3.17 8.87
C SER A 169 10.80 -2.02 9.73
N THR A 170 11.67 -1.08 10.12
CA THR A 170 11.28 0.12 10.86
C THR A 170 10.33 1.01 10.06
N ALA A 171 10.59 1.19 8.76
CA ALA A 171 9.72 1.99 7.89
C ALA A 171 8.34 1.34 7.73
N LYS A 172 8.28 0.01 7.59
CA LYS A 172 7.03 -0.76 7.58
C LYS A 172 6.23 -0.58 8.89
N LEU A 173 6.90 -0.63 10.04
CA LEU A 173 6.25 -0.38 11.33
C LEU A 173 5.71 1.05 11.46
N VAL A 174 6.41 2.05 10.94
CA VAL A 174 5.89 3.44 10.91
C VAL A 174 4.67 3.52 9.98
N ALA A 175 4.74 2.89 8.80
CA ALA A 175 3.64 2.86 7.83
C ALA A 175 2.38 2.16 8.36
N LYS A 176 2.53 1.10 9.17
CA LYS A 176 1.43 0.40 9.86
C LYS A 176 0.51 1.37 10.62
N TYR A 177 1.08 2.40 11.23
CA TYR A 177 0.32 3.39 12.02
C TYR A 177 -0.27 4.55 11.18
N ARG A 178 -0.19 4.48 9.84
CA ARG A 178 -0.82 5.40 8.88
C ARG A 178 -0.60 6.89 9.24
N PRO A 179 0.65 7.39 9.24
CA PRO A 179 0.88 8.82 9.43
C PRO A 179 0.26 9.63 8.30
N ALA A 180 -0.26 10.83 8.62
CA ALA A 180 -0.79 11.79 7.63
C ALA A 180 0.29 12.46 6.76
N VAL A 181 1.56 12.10 6.98
CA VAL A 181 2.72 12.70 6.32
C VAL A 181 3.55 11.62 5.65
N PRO A 182 4.28 11.97 4.57
CA PRO A 182 5.15 11.01 3.90
C PRO A 182 6.23 10.46 4.84
N ILE A 183 6.64 9.21 4.56
CA ILE A 183 7.75 8.54 5.23
C ILE A 183 8.93 8.52 4.27
N LEU A 184 10.01 9.23 4.59
CA LEU A 184 11.28 9.14 3.87
C LEU A 184 12.13 8.04 4.50
N SER A 185 12.21 6.90 3.83
CA SER A 185 13.07 5.79 4.25
C SER A 185 14.48 5.98 3.69
N VAL A 186 15.46 6.20 4.56
CA VAL A 186 16.88 6.27 4.20
C VAL A 186 17.51 4.92 4.48
N VAL A 187 17.91 4.21 3.42
CA VAL A 187 18.52 2.89 3.53
C VAL A 187 20.01 3.04 3.78
N VAL A 188 20.48 2.51 4.90
CA VAL A 188 21.91 2.48 5.24
C VAL A 188 22.43 1.07 4.94
N PRO A 189 23.15 0.85 3.83
CA PRO A 189 23.66 -0.46 3.48
C PRO A 189 24.70 -0.92 4.49
N VAL A 190 24.76 -2.23 4.74
CA VAL A 190 25.90 -2.84 5.42
C VAL A 190 26.90 -3.19 4.33
N LEU A 191 28.09 -2.59 4.39
CA LEU A 191 29.20 -3.00 3.54
C LEU A 191 29.65 -4.39 4.01
N THR A 192 29.51 -5.38 3.14
CA THR A 192 29.91 -6.77 3.41
C THR A 192 31.33 -7.09 2.92
N THR A 193 32.06 -6.09 2.44
CA THR A 193 33.41 -6.24 1.89
C THR A 193 34.36 -5.22 2.53
N ASP A 194 35.56 -5.67 2.89
CA ASP A 194 36.65 -4.81 3.40
C ASP A 194 37.45 -4.13 2.27
N SER A 195 37.16 -4.48 1.00
CA SER A 195 37.75 -3.86 -0.19
C SER A 195 36.93 -2.64 -0.63
N PHE A 196 37.47 -1.44 -0.44
CA PHE A 196 36.93 -0.18 -0.93
C PHE A 196 37.42 0.08 -2.37
N ASP A 197 36.90 -0.64 -3.36
CA ASP A 197 37.12 -0.29 -4.78
C ASP A 197 35.96 0.59 -5.25
N TRP A 198 36.17 1.90 -5.25
CA TRP A 198 35.22 2.88 -5.78
C TRP A 198 35.88 3.59 -6.95
N SER A 199 35.21 3.61 -8.10
CA SER A 199 35.57 4.53 -9.19
C SER A 199 34.44 5.55 -9.33
N CYS A 200 34.81 6.82 -9.28
CA CYS A 200 33.91 7.90 -9.63
C CYS A 200 34.06 8.11 -11.14
N SER A 201 33.06 7.73 -11.92
CA SER A 201 33.03 8.13 -13.32
C SER A 201 32.58 9.59 -13.37
N ASP A 202 33.52 10.49 -13.66
CA ASP A 202 33.18 11.87 -13.98
C ASP A 202 32.21 11.89 -15.18
N GLU A 203 31.10 12.62 -15.06
CA GLU A 203 30.28 13.00 -16.21
C GLU A 203 31.11 13.88 -17.14
N THR A 204 31.77 13.28 -18.13
CA THR A 204 32.20 14.04 -19.30
C THR A 204 30.96 14.58 -19.99
N ARG A 205 30.70 15.89 -19.82
CA ARG A 205 29.84 16.68 -20.69
C ARG A 205 30.28 16.46 -22.14
N GLN A 206 29.60 15.60 -22.90
CA GLN A 206 29.70 15.68 -24.35
C GLN A 206 28.93 16.92 -24.80
N GLY A 207 29.72 17.88 -25.27
CA GLY A 207 29.28 19.17 -25.72
C GLY A 207 28.37 19.11 -26.94
N ILE A 208 27.55 20.14 -27.02
CA ILE A 208 26.80 20.60 -28.16
C ILE A 208 27.74 20.81 -29.35
N ALA A 209 27.42 20.21 -30.49
CA ALA A 209 27.70 20.71 -31.84
C ALA A 209 26.62 20.15 -32.78
#